data_AF-A0A954V7M2-F1
#
_entry.id   AF-A0A954V7M2-F1
#
_cell.length_a   1.000
_cell.length_b   1.000
_cell.length_c   1.000
_cell.angle_alpha   90.00
_cell.angle_beta   90.00
_cell.angle_gamma   90.00
#
_symmetry.space_group_name_H-M   'P 1'
#
loop_
_entity.id
_entity.type
_entity.pdbx_description
1 polymer ?
#
loop_
_entity_poly.entity_id
_entity_poly.type
_entity_poly.pdbx_seq_one_letter_code
_entity_poly.pdbx_strand_id
1 'polypeptide(L)'
;MTTEFTYQPPVLEPGDHLDQPTFHARYELMPETIKAELINGVVFEAVLPDVEGRYCSVVFPGLWLDGPALLALDGKKLIATLQLGIETREHAQFVSQLADECSRRPNVEG
;
A
#
# COMPACT_ATOMS: atom_id res chain seq x y z
N MET A 1 40.36 -2.31 6.59
CA MET A 1 39.69 -2.16 5.29
C MET A 1 38.20 -2.31 5.57
N THR A 2 37.50 -1.20 5.74
CA THR A 2 36.08 -1.18 6.10
C THR A 2 35.30 -0.99 4.81
N THR A 3 34.57 -2.02 4.40
CA THR A 3 33.75 -1.96 3.19
C THR A 3 32.47 -1.20 3.49
N GLU A 4 32.32 -0.02 2.92
CA GLU A 4 31.04 0.71 2.88
C GLU A 4 30.11 -0.02 1.91
N PHE A 5 29.06 -0.65 2.42
CA PHE A 5 27.93 -1.11 1.61
C PHE A 5 27.09 0.11 1.24
N THR A 6 27.41 0.75 0.12
CA THR A 6 26.46 1.67 -0.53
C THR A 6 25.38 0.83 -1.20
N TYR A 7 24.38 0.44 -0.40
CA TYR A 7 23.18 -0.22 -0.87
C TYR A 7 22.25 0.85 -1.45
N GLN A 8 22.03 0.85 -2.77
CA GLN A 8 20.98 1.65 -3.40
C GLN A 8 19.80 0.73 -3.76
N PRO A 9 18.70 0.75 -2.98
CA PRO A 9 17.49 -0.03 -3.27
C PRO A 9 16.62 0.65 -4.34
N PRO A 10 15.57 -0.05 -4.85
CA PRO A 10 15.43 -0.49 -6.24
C PRO A 10 15.01 0.59 -7.26
N VAL A 11 15.20 0.29 -8.56
CA VAL A 11 15.05 1.22 -9.72
C VAL A 11 13.60 1.39 -10.21
N LEU A 12 12.64 0.72 -9.59
CA LEU A 12 11.23 0.75 -9.97
C LEU A 12 10.43 1.40 -8.84
N GLU A 13 9.93 2.60 -9.10
CA GLU A 13 9.03 3.31 -8.19
C GLU A 13 7.57 3.07 -8.61
N PRO A 14 6.66 2.77 -7.67
CA PRO A 14 5.23 2.74 -7.96
C PRO A 14 4.78 4.06 -8.60
N GLY A 15 4.14 3.98 -9.75
CA GLY A 15 3.73 5.13 -10.56
C GLY A 15 4.69 5.50 -11.70
N ASP A 16 5.86 4.85 -11.82
CA ASP A 16 6.74 5.04 -12.98
C ASP A 16 6.04 4.66 -14.28
N HIS A 17 6.26 5.43 -15.34
CA HIS A 17 5.79 5.11 -16.68
C HIS A 17 6.94 4.53 -17.51
N LEU A 18 6.87 3.24 -17.85
CA LEU A 18 7.92 2.51 -18.56
C LEU A 18 7.33 1.67 -19.70
N ASP A 19 8.14 1.42 -20.71
CA ASP A 19 7.87 0.33 -21.65
C ASP A 19 8.24 -1.03 -21.04
N GLN A 20 7.75 -2.09 -21.66
CA GLN A 20 7.98 -3.46 -21.19
C GLN A 20 9.48 -3.83 -21.14
N PRO A 21 10.32 -3.55 -22.16
CA PRO A 21 11.74 -3.88 -22.10
C PRO A 21 12.48 -3.18 -20.95
N THR A 22 12.20 -1.90 -20.72
CA THR A 22 12.82 -1.13 -19.64
C THR A 22 12.39 -1.64 -18.27
N PHE A 23 11.10 -1.97 -18.13
CA PHE A 23 10.59 -2.58 -16.91
C PHE A 23 11.28 -3.92 -16.62
N HIS A 24 11.36 -4.82 -17.60
CA HIS A 24 11.96 -6.15 -17.41
C HIS A 24 13.43 -6.06 -16.98
N ALA A 25 14.21 -5.21 -17.67
CA ALA A 25 15.63 -4.99 -17.35
C ALA A 25 15.83 -4.45 -15.92
N ARG A 26 14.92 -3.59 -15.44
CA ARG A 26 14.98 -3.06 -14.06
C ARG A 26 14.49 -4.07 -13.04
N TYR A 27 13.45 -4.83 -13.37
CA TYR A 27 12.84 -5.83 -12.50
C TYR A 27 13.83 -6.98 -12.19
N GLU A 28 14.63 -7.42 -13.17
CA GLU A 28 15.69 -8.43 -12.97
C GLU A 28 16.77 -8.01 -11.96
N LEU A 29 16.92 -6.70 -11.73
CA LEU A 29 17.90 -6.15 -10.78
C LEU A 29 17.31 -5.96 -9.38
N MET A 30 16.00 -6.17 -9.19
CA MET A 30 15.35 -6.02 -7.90
C MET A 30 15.60 -7.24 -6.99
N PRO A 31 15.65 -7.04 -5.66
CA PRO A 31 15.58 -8.16 -4.72
C PRO A 31 14.32 -9.00 -4.95
N GLU A 32 14.44 -10.32 -4.83
CA GLU A 32 13.32 -11.26 -5.02
C GLU A 32 12.14 -11.04 -4.04
N THR A 33 12.36 -10.26 -2.98
CA THR A 33 11.34 -9.90 -2.00
C THR A 33 10.35 -8.84 -2.50
N ILE A 34 10.65 -8.14 -3.59
CA ILE A 34 9.79 -7.10 -4.14
C ILE A 34 9.07 -7.61 -5.39
N LYS A 35 7.75 -7.47 -5.40
CA LYS A 35 6.90 -7.77 -6.55
C LYS A 35 6.33 -6.48 -7.12
N ALA A 36 6.63 -6.25 -8.39
CA ALA A 36 6.09 -5.13 -9.16
C ALA A 36 5.44 -5.66 -10.43
N GLU A 37 4.42 -4.97 -10.91
CA GLU A 37 3.68 -5.29 -12.13
C GLU A 37 3.67 -4.06 -13.04
N LEU A 38 3.86 -4.28 -14.35
CA LEU A 38 3.67 -3.25 -15.36
C LEU A 38 2.27 -3.38 -15.93
N ILE A 39 1.37 -2.46 -15.58
CA ILE A 39 -0.02 -2.46 -16.03
C ILE A 39 -0.26 -1.19 -16.86
N ASN A 40 -0.58 -1.37 -18.15
CA ASN A 40 -0.79 -0.27 -19.10
C ASN A 40 0.38 0.74 -19.16
N GLY A 41 1.62 0.25 -19.01
CA GLY A 41 2.83 1.08 -19.02
C GLY A 41 3.12 1.79 -17.70
N VAL A 42 2.35 1.54 -16.64
CA VAL A 42 2.57 2.09 -15.30
C VAL A 42 3.02 0.98 -14.35
N VAL A 43 4.03 1.27 -13.55
CA VAL A 43 4.58 0.36 -12.54
C VAL A 43 3.71 0.40 -11.29
N PHE A 44 3.28 -0.76 -10.81
CA PHE A 44 2.56 -0.92 -9.56
C PHE A 44 3.27 -1.90 -8.64
N GLU A 45 3.19 -1.68 -7.33
CA GLU A 45 3.55 -2.69 -6.34
C GLU A 45 2.38 -3.66 -6.14
N ALA A 46 2.66 -4.96 -6.11
CA ALA A 46 1.64 -5.97 -5.89
C ALA A 46 1.25 -6.05 -4.41
N VAL A 47 0.02 -5.64 -4.09
CA VAL A 47 -0.57 -5.88 -2.77
C VAL A 47 -1.31 -7.21 -2.80
N LEU A 48 -0.85 -8.17 -1.99
CA LEU A 48 -1.49 -9.48 -1.88
C LEU A 48 -2.61 -9.45 -0.82
N PRO A 49 -3.72 -10.16 -1.04
CA PRO A 49 -4.73 -10.31 -0.01
C PRO A 49 -4.23 -11.21 1.13
N ASP A 50 -4.84 -11.05 2.30
CA ASP A 50 -4.63 -11.94 3.44
C ASP A 50 -5.25 -13.34 3.21
N VAL A 51 -5.12 -14.20 4.22
CA VAL A 51 -5.65 -15.58 4.19
C VAL A 51 -7.17 -15.65 4.04
N GLU A 52 -7.89 -14.57 4.35
CA GLU A 52 -9.34 -14.45 4.21
C GLU A 52 -9.73 -13.81 2.86
N GLY A 53 -8.75 -13.51 2.00
CA GLY A 53 -8.99 -12.88 0.70
C GLY A 53 -9.24 -11.38 0.78
N ARG A 54 -8.85 -10.72 1.88
CA ARG A 54 -9.01 -9.28 2.07
C ARG A 54 -7.75 -8.52 1.74
N TYR A 55 -7.90 -7.40 1.05
CA TYR A 55 -6.82 -6.43 0.86
C TYR A 55 -6.84 -5.44 2.01
N CYS A 56 -5.75 -5.36 2.77
CA CYS A 56 -5.61 -4.49 3.92
C CYS A 56 -4.66 -3.33 3.59
N SER A 57 -5.13 -2.10 3.77
CA SER A 57 -4.27 -0.93 3.59
C SER A 57 -3.21 -0.86 4.67
N VAL A 58 -1.95 -0.68 4.26
CA VAL A 58 -0.82 -0.45 5.19
C VAL A 58 -0.72 1.00 5.65
N VAL A 59 -1.27 1.94 4.87
CA VAL A 59 -1.23 3.38 5.17
C VAL A 59 -2.45 3.86 5.96
N PHE A 60 -3.57 3.15 5.85
CA PHE A 60 -4.81 3.50 6.53
C PHE A 60 -5.35 2.27 7.28
N PRO A 61 -4.88 2.05 8.52
CA PRO A 61 -5.31 0.91 9.33
C PRO A 61 -6.83 0.84 9.43
N GLY A 62 -7.38 -0.36 9.25
CA GLY A 62 -8.83 -0.61 9.26
C GLY A 62 -9.54 -0.45 7.91
N LEU A 63 -8.88 0.05 6.86
CA LEU A 63 -9.42 -0.04 5.50
C LEU A 63 -9.14 -1.41 4.92
N TRP A 64 -10.14 -2.29 5.03
CA TRP A 64 -10.12 -3.64 4.51
C TRP A 64 -11.14 -3.80 3.39
N LEU A 65 -10.72 -4.40 2.28
CA LEU A 65 -11.56 -4.68 1.13
C LEU A 65 -11.65 -6.19 0.91
N ASP A 66 -12.86 -6.75 0.97
CA ASP A 66 -13.10 -8.16 0.62
C ASP A 66 -12.94 -8.33 -0.90
N GLY A 67 -11.86 -9.00 -1.32
CA GLY A 67 -11.54 -9.20 -2.73
C GLY A 67 -12.66 -9.87 -3.52
N PRO A 68 -13.19 -11.02 -3.06
CA PRO A 68 -14.32 -11.68 -3.71
C PRO A 68 -15.56 -10.78 -3.82
N ALA A 69 -15.92 -10.05 -2.76
CA ALA A 69 -17.07 -9.15 -2.78
C ALA A 69 -16.87 -7.98 -3.75
N LEU A 70 -15.67 -7.42 -3.82
CA LEU A 70 -15.33 -6.32 -4.73
C LEU A 70 -15.50 -6.76 -6.19
N LEU A 71 -14.95 -7.92 -6.56
CA LEU A 71 -15.07 -8.48 -7.90
C LEU A 71 -16.51 -8.87 -8.26
N ALA A 72 -17.29 -9.33 -7.28
CA ALA A 72 -18.70 -9.67 -7.44
C ALA A 72 -19.65 -8.45 -7.38
N LEU A 73 -19.13 -7.24 -7.12
CA LEU A 73 -19.90 -6.02 -6.84
C LEU A 73 -20.91 -6.19 -5.68
N ASP A 74 -20.60 -7.06 -4.71
CA ASP A 74 -21.37 -7.21 -3.48
C ASP A 74 -20.98 -6.11 -2.48
N GLY A 75 -21.62 -4.95 -2.64
CA GLY A 75 -21.41 -3.82 -1.75
C GLY A 75 -21.77 -4.12 -0.29
N LYS A 76 -22.70 -5.03 -0.01
CA LYS A 76 -23.12 -5.33 1.37
C LYS A 76 -22.00 -6.04 2.11
N LYS A 77 -21.41 -7.06 1.50
CA LYS A 77 -20.27 -7.78 2.09
C LYS A 77 -19.04 -6.89 2.16
N LEU A 78 -18.80 -6.09 1.11
CA LEU A 78 -17.67 -5.15 1.08
C LEU A 78 -17.73 -4.15 2.24
N ILE A 79 -18.89 -3.52 2.47
CA ILE A 79 -19.09 -2.55 3.55
C ILE A 79 -19.02 -3.23 4.93
N ALA A 80 -19.56 -4.45 5.08
CA ALA A 80 -19.43 -5.18 6.33
C ALA A 80 -17.97 -5.48 6.67
N THR A 81 -17.14 -5.86 5.69
CA THR A 81 -15.70 -6.08 5.89
C THR A 81 -14.98 -4.79 6.27
N LEU A 82 -15.33 -3.66 5.64
CA LEU A 82 -14.79 -2.35 6.03
C LEU A 82 -15.15 -2.00 7.48
N GLN A 83 -16.40 -2.22 7.89
CA GLN A 83 -16.86 -1.97 9.26
C GLN A 83 -16.06 -2.76 10.29
N LEU A 84 -15.81 -4.05 10.03
CA LEU A 84 -14.94 -4.88 10.88
C LEU A 84 -13.55 -4.27 11.05
N GLY A 85 -12.96 -3.75 9.97
CA GLY A 85 -11.63 -3.15 9.99
C GLY A 85 -11.58 -1.83 10.78
N ILE A 86 -12.52 -0.92 10.56
CA ILE A 86 -12.55 0.38 11.25
C ILE A 86 -12.97 0.27 12.73
N GLU A 87 -13.61 -0.83 13.13
CA GLU A 87 -13.93 -1.13 14.52
C GLU A 87 -12.74 -1.70 15.32
N THR A 88 -11.60 -1.98 14.65
CA THR A 88 -10.41 -2.49 15.32
C THR A 88 -9.73 -1.44 16.21
N ARG A 89 -8.99 -1.93 17.22
CA ARG A 89 -8.15 -1.10 18.09
C ARG A 89 -7.07 -0.34 17.30
N GLU A 90 -6.53 -0.95 16.24
CA GLU A 90 -5.50 -0.36 15.40
C GLU A 90 -6.02 0.91 14.71
N HIS A 91 -7.22 0.85 14.13
CA HIS A 91 -7.86 2.03 13.55
C HIS A 91 -8.15 3.09 14.62
N ALA A 92 -8.65 2.71 15.79
CA ALA A 92 -8.90 3.65 16.88
C ALA A 92 -7.63 4.38 17.33
N GLN A 93 -6.50 3.68 17.38
CA GLN A 93 -5.19 4.29 17.68
C GLN A 93 -4.77 5.26 16.57
N PHE A 94 -4.94 4.88 15.31
CA PHE A 94 -4.64 5.75 14.17
C PHE A 94 -5.45 7.05 14.22
N VAL A 95 -6.76 6.98 14.47
CA VAL A 95 -7.63 8.16 14.62
C VAL A 95 -7.17 9.05 15.79
N SER A 96 -6.81 8.46 16.93
CA SER A 96 -6.27 9.21 18.07
C SER A 96 -4.98 9.96 17.70
N GLN A 97 -4.07 9.31 16.96
CA GLN A 97 -2.83 9.94 16.51
C GLN A 97 -3.10 11.13 15.58
N LEU A 98 -4.04 11.00 14.66
CA LEU A 98 -4.44 12.10 13.77
C LEU A 98 -5.04 13.28 14.55
N ALA A 99 -5.88 13.01 15.55
CA ALA A 99 -6.45 14.05 16.41
C ALA A 99 -5.36 14.80 17.20
N ASP A 100 -4.36 14.09 17.71
CA ASP A 100 -3.21 14.66 18.40
C ASP A 100 -2.31 15.48 17.46
N GLU A 101 -2.12 15.04 16.22
CA GLU A 101 -1.34 15.78 15.23
C GLU A 101 -2.07 17.05 14.78
N CYS A 102 -3.38 16.99 14.55
CA CYS A 102 -4.20 18.16 14.24
C CYS A 102 -4.11 19.22 15.35
N SER A 103 -4.08 18.77 16.61
CA SER A 103 -3.96 19.65 17.78
C SER A 103 -2.55 20.26 17.96
N ARG A 104 -1.52 19.65 17.36
CA ARG A 104 -0.12 20.10 17.45
C ARG A 104 0.32 21.01 16.31
N ARG A 105 -0.42 21.08 15.19
CA ARG A 105 -0.09 21.99 14.10
C ARG A 105 -0.42 23.43 14.52
N PRO A 106 0.57 24.34 14.63
CA PRO A 106 0.28 25.75 14.87
C PRO A 106 -0.54 26.29 13.69
N ASN A 107 -1.52 27.14 13.99
CA ASN A 107 -2.32 27.84 13.00
C ASN A 107 -1.36 28.66 12.12
N VAL A 108 -1.04 28.19 10.91
CA VAL A 108 -0.36 29.01 9.90
C VAL A 108 -1.42 29.93 9.31
N GLU A 109 -1.64 31.05 9.98
CA GLU A 109 -2.47 32.15 9.47
C GLU A 109 -1.85 32.64 8.16
N GLY A 110 -2.63 32.55 7.08
CA GLY A 110 -2.34 33.13 5.77
C GLY A 110 -3.03 34.46 5.58
#